data_AF-A0A0B7KGQ0-F1
#
_entry.id   AF-A0A0B7KGQ0-F1
#
_cell.length_a   1.000
_cell.length_b   1.000
_cell.length_c   1.000
_cell.angle_alpha   90.00
_cell.angle_beta   90.00
_cell.angle_gamma   90.00
#
_symmetry.space_group_name_H-M   'P 1'
#
loop_
_entity.id
_entity.type
_entity.pdbx_description
1 polymer ?
#
loop_
_entity_poly.entity_id
_entity_poly.type
_entity_poly.pdbx_seq_one_letter_code
_entity_poly.pdbx_strand_id
1 'polypeptide(L)'
;MLLEADVDVGAVNESGYTALDTALHLGCAEFIEVFSRDEDLLTRATNHLDDDRDGRLNLDEARRRIRAQMILMQQRSALDTPRKDKTLLDEVVNNPIRYLNLVSYEDLVTIFNEGSEAKRLIPVYHKLINEAIESENLKVLERIPMVCKRSKTSLVAVRILVEGFQLDPDAHSAVPSRVNGGGSVQIAEGGTALHVLASADEWWHLAAIKYLISKGADVNANDEKGCTPLHLASKGKNGDIVRASRQERQDLFHGAAGAAGTLGIVTLMEVRLVEAKKLVKTAYRKVTAVSDAAAEVQSQTKNSDVDYVDGIMFSKDHSVIITGQLTDAMPTGGTLRTFSNAHDPWFYMHVSDRTRDLAPAATIVEYVPLGEYLFRYDRAGFWVGRQGYTYFKMIPFTKFFRWLLDDYSHTRTLYHALHASGVSSQFVVQDLALPYETADGFINWVNQELGIWPLWLCPLRKSPLPSFHPVTRPQTTKPLVCGDKVTSGTTNMSRPMLNIGVWGWGPRDFEAFIAKNRQLESTLKALGGRKWLYSHTYYTEEEFWAEYDRPWYQALREKYFATTLPTIYDKVKVEPLAEGNSPNRWTKSWLSTWPIGGLYGMILATLSGDIGFHRRATWRHKGQ
;
A
#
# COMPACT_ATOMS: atom_id res chain seq x y z
N MET A 1 -36.06 30.43 -23.39
CA MET A 1 -37.34 30.40 -22.65
C MET A 1 -37.69 31.74 -22.01
N LEU A 2 -37.07 32.19 -20.90
CA LEU A 2 -37.42 33.48 -20.28
C LEU A 2 -37.10 34.70 -21.17
N LEU A 3 -35.97 34.69 -21.87
CA LEU A 3 -35.61 35.71 -22.86
C LEU A 3 -36.55 35.71 -24.08
N GLU A 4 -37.08 34.54 -24.46
CA GLU A 4 -38.05 34.40 -25.56
C GLU A 4 -39.47 34.86 -25.15
N ALA A 5 -39.70 35.02 -23.84
CA ALA A 5 -40.93 35.57 -23.27
C ALA A 5 -40.81 37.07 -22.91
N ASP A 6 -39.78 37.75 -23.42
CA ASP A 6 -39.51 39.20 -23.27
C ASP A 6 -39.42 39.68 -21.81
N VAL A 7 -38.72 38.91 -20.96
CA VAL A 7 -38.42 39.33 -19.58
C VAL A 7 -37.54 40.58 -19.56
N ASP A 8 -37.82 41.50 -18.63
CA ASP A 8 -36.98 42.69 -18.43
C ASP A 8 -35.64 42.31 -17.80
N VAL A 9 -34.59 42.26 -18.64
CA VAL A 9 -33.22 41.93 -18.24
C VAL A 9 -32.50 43.08 -17.52
N GLY A 10 -33.03 44.30 -17.58
CA GLY A 10 -32.51 45.48 -16.87
C GLY A 10 -33.10 45.66 -15.48
N ALA A 11 -34.08 44.83 -15.09
CA ALA A 11 -34.71 44.89 -13.78
C ALA A 11 -33.70 44.55 -12.66
N VAL A 12 -33.68 45.39 -11.63
CA VAL A 12 -32.82 45.22 -10.45
C VAL A 12 -33.60 44.64 -9.27
N ASN A 13 -32.94 43.81 -8.46
CA ASN A 13 -33.51 43.29 -7.21
C ASN A 13 -33.48 44.32 -6.06
N GLU A 14 -33.98 43.97 -4.88
CA GLU A 14 -33.99 44.88 -3.69
C GLU A 14 -32.59 45.35 -3.25
N SER A 15 -31.53 44.69 -3.74
CA SER A 15 -30.12 45.06 -3.51
C SER A 15 -29.50 45.86 -4.66
N GLY A 16 -30.28 46.21 -5.70
CA GLY A 16 -29.83 47.03 -6.84
C GLY A 16 -29.10 46.27 -7.95
N TYR A 17 -29.12 44.93 -7.96
CA TYR A 17 -28.41 44.12 -8.95
C TYR A 17 -29.35 43.55 -10.02
N THR A 18 -28.90 43.56 -11.27
CA THR A 18 -29.59 42.85 -12.37
C THR A 18 -29.30 41.35 -12.34
N ALA A 19 -30.03 40.60 -13.17
CA ALA A 19 -29.76 39.18 -13.37
C ALA A 19 -28.34 38.91 -13.89
N LEU A 20 -27.80 39.80 -14.74
CA LEU A 20 -26.43 39.73 -15.25
C LEU A 20 -25.41 39.96 -14.13
N ASP A 21 -25.61 40.97 -13.28
CA ASP A 21 -24.72 41.25 -12.15
C ASP A 21 -24.69 40.10 -11.15
N THR A 22 -25.86 39.51 -10.89
CA THR A 22 -26.00 38.35 -10.01
C THR A 22 -25.27 37.13 -10.58
N ALA A 23 -25.37 36.89 -11.89
CA ALA A 23 -24.66 35.80 -12.55
C ALA A 23 -23.14 35.99 -12.58
N LEU A 24 -22.67 37.23 -12.80
CA LEU A 24 -21.26 37.60 -12.71
C LEU A 24 -20.71 37.40 -11.30
N HIS A 25 -21.50 37.75 -10.27
CA HIS A 25 -21.12 37.56 -8.88
C HIS A 25 -21.08 36.08 -8.46
N LEU A 26 -22.03 35.27 -8.94
CA LEU A 26 -22.16 33.86 -8.58
C LEU A 26 -21.32 32.91 -9.43
N GLY A 27 -20.64 33.38 -10.47
CA GLY A 27 -19.78 32.53 -11.29
C GLY A 27 -20.50 31.71 -12.36
N CYS A 28 -21.72 32.10 -12.78
CA CYS A 28 -22.57 31.28 -13.64
C CYS A 28 -22.19 31.38 -15.12
N ALA A 29 -21.14 30.66 -15.53
CA ALA A 29 -20.55 30.68 -16.87
C ALA A 29 -21.55 30.46 -18.02
N GLU A 30 -22.44 29.46 -17.91
CA GLU A 30 -23.41 29.15 -18.97
C GLU A 30 -24.46 30.26 -19.15
N PHE A 31 -24.77 30.97 -18.07
CA PHE A 31 -25.72 32.10 -18.08
C PHE A 31 -25.09 33.32 -18.76
N ILE A 32 -23.82 33.58 -18.47
CA ILE A 32 -23.04 34.70 -19.00
C ILE A 32 -22.78 34.57 -20.51
N GLU A 33 -22.61 33.34 -21.00
CA GLU A 33 -22.39 33.08 -22.42
C GLU A 33 -23.54 33.63 -23.29
N VAL A 34 -24.77 33.61 -22.80
CA VAL A 34 -25.95 34.14 -23.51
C VAL A 34 -25.85 35.65 -23.72
N PHE A 35 -25.49 36.41 -22.69
CA PHE A 35 -25.34 37.87 -22.76
C PHE A 35 -24.10 38.29 -23.56
N SER A 36 -23.07 37.44 -23.63
CA SER A 36 -21.83 37.75 -24.35
C SER A 36 -21.96 37.67 -25.87
N ARG A 37 -22.99 36.99 -26.37
CA ARG A 37 -23.21 36.73 -27.80
C ARG A 37 -24.19 37.72 -28.45
N ASP A 38 -24.84 38.57 -27.65
CA ASP A 38 -25.89 39.49 -28.07
C ASP A 38 -25.71 40.87 -27.42
N GLU A 39 -25.25 41.82 -28.22
CA GLU A 39 -24.94 43.19 -27.78
C GLU A 39 -26.17 44.00 -27.38
N ASP A 40 -27.33 43.70 -27.95
CA ASP A 40 -28.59 44.37 -27.59
C ASP A 40 -29.08 43.88 -26.21
N LEU A 41 -28.91 42.59 -25.92
CA LEU A 41 -29.18 42.03 -24.59
C LEU A 41 -28.24 42.59 -23.52
N LEU A 42 -26.94 42.68 -23.81
CA LEU A 42 -25.95 43.25 -22.90
C LEU A 42 -26.23 44.74 -22.61
N THR A 43 -26.58 45.50 -23.65
CA THR A 43 -26.95 46.91 -23.50
C THR A 43 -28.16 47.05 -22.59
N ARG A 44 -29.25 46.30 -22.86
CA ARG A 44 -30.45 46.32 -22.01
C ARG A 44 -30.20 45.90 -20.57
N ALA A 45 -29.37 44.89 -20.34
CA ALA A 45 -29.01 44.43 -18.99
C ALA A 45 -28.15 45.46 -18.22
N THR A 46 -27.44 46.33 -18.92
CA THR A 46 -26.55 47.34 -18.32
C THR A 46 -27.11 48.76 -18.38
N ASN A 47 -28.35 48.95 -18.82
CA ASN A 47 -29.01 50.28 -18.90
C ASN A 47 -29.11 50.98 -17.53
N HIS A 48 -29.19 50.22 -16.44
CA HIS A 48 -29.20 50.78 -15.09
C HIS A 48 -27.92 51.58 -14.75
N LEU A 49 -26.83 51.36 -15.48
CA LEU A 49 -25.57 52.11 -15.32
C LEU A 49 -25.66 53.51 -15.95
N ASP A 50 -26.55 53.73 -16.94
CA ASP A 50 -26.70 55.03 -17.60
C ASP A 50 -27.37 56.08 -16.68
N ASP A 51 -27.98 55.65 -15.57
CA ASP A 51 -28.70 56.49 -14.60
C ASP A 51 -27.79 57.06 -13.48
N ASP A 52 -26.47 56.87 -13.59
CA ASP A 52 -25.48 57.40 -12.63
C ASP A 52 -25.38 58.93 -12.71
N ARG A 53 -26.27 59.60 -11.96
CA ARG A 53 -26.44 61.06 -11.91
C ARG A 53 -25.23 61.84 -11.40
N ASP A 54 -24.21 61.17 -10.86
CA ASP A 54 -23.02 61.80 -10.28
C ASP A 54 -21.82 61.90 -11.26
N GLY A 55 -21.92 61.37 -12.48
CA GLY A 55 -20.91 61.53 -13.52
C GLY A 55 -19.52 60.96 -13.17
N ARG A 56 -19.46 60.02 -12.22
CA ARG A 56 -18.20 59.44 -11.70
C ARG A 56 -17.75 58.21 -12.48
N LEU A 57 -18.63 57.57 -13.24
CA LEU A 57 -18.34 56.37 -14.03
C LEU A 57 -18.19 56.69 -15.52
N ASN A 58 -17.05 56.32 -16.10
CA ASN A 58 -16.90 56.28 -17.55
C ASN A 58 -17.68 55.07 -18.07
N LEU A 59 -18.87 55.31 -18.64
CA LEU A 59 -19.82 54.28 -19.10
C LEU A 59 -19.19 53.28 -20.07
N ASP A 60 -18.35 53.76 -20.99
CA ASP A 60 -17.65 52.90 -21.96
C ASP A 60 -16.61 52.00 -21.30
N GLU A 61 -16.02 52.46 -20.19
CA GLU A 61 -15.07 51.68 -19.40
C GLU A 61 -15.79 50.64 -18.52
N ALA A 62 -16.93 50.98 -17.93
CA ALA A 62 -17.73 50.06 -17.13
C ALA A 62 -18.29 48.90 -17.98
N ARG A 63 -18.87 49.22 -19.15
CA ARG A 63 -19.34 48.19 -20.09
C ARG A 63 -18.19 47.35 -20.66
N ARG A 64 -17.01 47.94 -20.89
CA ARG A 64 -15.80 47.18 -21.28
C ARG A 64 -15.33 46.19 -20.20
N ARG A 65 -15.41 46.55 -18.93
CA ARG A 65 -15.06 45.68 -17.80
C ARG A 65 -16.02 44.50 -17.68
N ILE A 66 -17.32 44.75 -17.79
CA ILE A 66 -18.34 43.70 -17.79
C ILE A 66 -18.08 42.72 -18.95
N ARG A 67 -17.84 43.21 -20.17
CA ARG A 67 -17.48 42.36 -21.32
C ARG A 67 -16.21 41.52 -21.06
N ALA A 68 -15.16 42.14 -20.52
CA ALA A 68 -13.92 41.43 -20.21
C ALA A 68 -14.12 40.32 -19.17
N GLN A 69 -14.89 40.59 -18.11
CA GLN A 69 -15.23 39.60 -17.08
C GLN A 69 -16.05 38.45 -17.67
N MET A 70 -17.01 38.74 -18.56
CA MET A 70 -17.81 37.72 -19.23
C MET A 70 -16.97 36.80 -20.14
N ILE A 71 -16.01 37.37 -20.88
CA ILE A 71 -15.09 36.63 -21.76
C ILE A 71 -14.21 35.66 -20.95
N LEU A 72 -13.73 36.10 -19.78
CA LEU A 72 -12.87 35.30 -18.90
C LEU A 72 -13.65 34.19 -18.18
N MET A 73 -14.99 34.27 -18.14
CA MET A 73 -15.85 33.27 -17.52
C MET A 73 -16.39 32.20 -18.50
N GLN A 74 -16.08 32.28 -19.80
CA GLN A 74 -16.51 31.27 -20.79
C GLN A 74 -15.67 29.98 -20.69
N GLN A 75 -16.30 28.82 -20.91
CA GLN A 75 -15.70 27.46 -20.77
C GLN A 75 -14.58 27.08 -21.78
N ARG A 76 -13.91 28.05 -22.42
CA ARG A 76 -12.69 27.80 -23.21
C ARG A 76 -11.56 28.65 -22.66
N SER A 77 -10.42 28.01 -22.42
CA SER A 77 -9.16 28.60 -21.93
C SER A 77 -9.07 30.10 -22.19
N ALA A 78 -9.23 30.90 -21.14
CA ALA A 78 -9.21 32.36 -21.18
C ALA A 78 -7.91 32.94 -21.79
N LEU A 79 -6.89 32.10 -21.99
CA LEU A 79 -5.58 32.45 -22.52
C LEU A 79 -5.41 32.15 -24.02
N ASP A 80 -6.32 31.44 -24.67
CA ASP A 80 -6.18 31.12 -26.10
C ASP A 80 -6.42 32.33 -27.03
N THR A 81 -7.21 33.30 -26.59
CA THR A 81 -7.49 34.53 -27.34
C THR A 81 -6.34 35.55 -27.21
N PRO A 82 -5.82 35.86 -26.00
CA PRO A 82 -4.61 36.68 -25.84
C PRO A 82 -3.35 36.04 -26.46
N ARG A 83 -3.21 34.70 -26.44
CA ARG A 83 -2.09 34.02 -27.12
C ARG A 83 -2.03 34.27 -28.63
N LYS A 84 -3.17 34.56 -29.27
CA LYS A 84 -3.28 34.84 -30.70
C LYS A 84 -3.18 36.34 -31.02
N ASP A 85 -3.49 37.20 -30.05
CA ASP A 85 -3.33 38.66 -30.15
C ASP A 85 -2.17 39.13 -29.26
N LYS A 86 -0.99 39.22 -29.87
CA LYS A 86 0.26 39.59 -29.21
C LYS A 86 0.17 40.96 -28.52
N THR A 87 -0.63 41.87 -29.05
CA THR A 87 -0.86 43.21 -28.51
C THR A 87 -1.61 43.16 -27.19
N LEU A 88 -2.66 42.33 -27.12
CA LEU A 88 -3.46 42.12 -25.91
C LEU A 88 -2.66 41.39 -24.84
N LEU A 89 -1.85 40.41 -25.23
CA LEU A 89 -0.92 39.71 -24.33
C LEU A 89 0.13 40.67 -23.75
N ASP A 90 0.73 41.51 -24.60
CA ASP A 90 1.71 42.52 -24.17
C ASP A 90 1.05 43.57 -23.25
N GLU A 91 -0.21 43.93 -23.47
CA GLU A 91 -0.95 44.87 -22.61
C GLU A 91 -1.26 44.29 -21.22
N VAL A 92 -1.70 43.02 -21.16
CA VAL A 92 -1.93 42.27 -19.91
C VAL A 92 -0.63 42.07 -19.13
N VAL A 93 0.48 41.78 -19.83
CA VAL A 93 1.81 41.58 -19.24
C VAL A 93 2.43 42.90 -18.75
N ASN A 94 2.16 44.01 -19.41
CA ASN A 94 2.72 45.32 -19.06
C ASN A 94 1.89 46.11 -18.05
N ASN A 95 0.62 45.75 -17.82
CA ASN A 95 -0.23 46.34 -16.77
C ASN A 95 -0.98 45.28 -15.93
N PRO A 96 -0.30 44.33 -15.25
CA PRO A 96 -0.94 43.18 -14.60
C PRO A 96 -2.01 43.58 -13.57
N ILE A 97 -1.74 44.62 -12.77
CA ILE A 97 -2.65 45.14 -11.74
C ILE A 97 -4.01 45.60 -12.31
N ARG A 98 -4.05 46.07 -13.57
CA ARG A 98 -5.32 46.48 -14.21
C ARG A 98 -6.20 45.30 -14.61
N TYR A 99 -5.62 44.13 -14.89
CA TYR A 99 -6.32 42.95 -15.41
C TYR A 99 -6.44 41.81 -14.39
N LEU A 100 -5.67 41.83 -13.31
CA LEU A 100 -5.75 40.88 -12.20
C LEU A 100 -7.14 40.82 -11.53
N ASN A 101 -7.90 41.93 -11.57
CA ASN A 101 -9.28 41.97 -11.09
C ASN A 101 -10.31 41.30 -12.04
N LEU A 102 -9.86 40.85 -13.21
CA LEU A 102 -10.71 40.26 -14.24
C LEU A 102 -10.44 38.74 -14.41
N VAL A 103 -9.25 38.26 -14.01
CA VAL A 103 -8.85 36.85 -14.12
C VAL A 103 -9.52 36.01 -13.03
N SER A 104 -10.22 34.93 -13.41
CA SER A 104 -10.87 34.05 -12.44
C SER A 104 -9.84 33.23 -11.64
N TYR A 105 -10.23 32.75 -10.45
CA TYR A 105 -9.39 31.87 -9.64
C TYR A 105 -8.99 30.58 -10.39
N GLU A 106 -9.87 30.04 -11.23
CA GLU A 106 -9.58 28.84 -12.04
C GLU A 106 -8.52 29.13 -13.12
N ASP A 107 -8.53 30.33 -13.70
CA ASP A 107 -7.53 30.75 -14.68
C ASP A 107 -6.17 30.99 -14.04
N LEU A 108 -6.13 31.58 -12.83
CA LEU A 108 -4.90 31.70 -12.06
C LEU A 108 -4.28 30.33 -11.79
N VAL A 109 -5.05 29.38 -11.25
CA VAL A 109 -4.57 28.01 -10.97
C VAL A 109 -4.07 27.31 -12.24
N THR A 110 -4.73 27.52 -13.38
CA THR A 110 -4.30 26.98 -14.68
C THR A 110 -2.99 27.60 -15.15
N ILE A 111 -2.84 28.93 -15.04
CA ILE A 111 -1.60 29.68 -15.32
C ILE A 111 -0.43 29.16 -14.46
N PHE A 112 -0.68 28.90 -13.18
CA PHE A 112 0.32 28.38 -12.24
C PHE A 112 0.76 26.95 -12.57
N ASN A 113 -0.20 26.07 -12.89
CA ASN A 113 0.09 24.69 -13.25
C ASN A 113 0.90 24.62 -14.56
N GLU A 114 0.50 25.36 -15.61
CA GLU A 114 1.22 25.40 -16.89
C GLU A 114 2.61 26.04 -16.78
N GLY A 115 2.76 27.09 -15.95
CA GLY A 115 4.05 27.75 -15.70
C GLY A 115 5.08 26.85 -15.02
N SER A 116 4.64 25.85 -14.25
CA SER A 116 5.51 24.86 -13.60
C SER A 116 6.04 23.80 -14.58
N GLU A 117 5.30 23.50 -15.64
CA GLU A 117 5.70 22.52 -16.67
C GLU A 117 6.55 23.17 -17.79
N ALA A 118 6.34 24.45 -18.11
CA ALA A 118 7.01 25.14 -19.20
C ALA A 118 8.30 25.90 -18.77
N LYS A 119 9.46 25.25 -18.85
CA LYS A 119 10.81 25.80 -18.54
C LYS A 119 11.20 27.14 -19.20
N ARG A 120 10.44 27.68 -20.18
CA ARG A 120 10.82 28.86 -20.98
C ARG A 120 10.08 30.16 -20.67
N LEU A 121 9.01 30.15 -19.88
CA LEU A 121 8.16 31.34 -19.63
C LEU A 121 8.24 31.87 -18.18
N ILE A 122 9.17 31.34 -17.39
CA ILE A 122 9.35 31.58 -15.95
C ILE A 122 9.35 33.07 -15.54
N PRO A 123 10.06 34.00 -16.22
CA PRO A 123 10.17 35.38 -15.73
C PRO A 123 8.86 36.19 -15.82
N VAL A 124 8.08 35.95 -16.87
CA VAL A 124 6.81 36.66 -17.12
C VAL A 124 5.76 36.23 -16.10
N TYR A 125 5.68 34.91 -15.85
CA TYR A 125 4.80 34.39 -14.81
C TYR A 125 5.26 34.81 -13.42
N HIS A 126 6.56 34.80 -13.11
CA HIS A 126 7.07 35.29 -11.81
C HIS A 126 6.67 36.74 -11.52
N LYS A 127 6.69 37.62 -12.53
CA LYS A 127 6.30 39.02 -12.38
C LYS A 127 4.79 39.16 -12.12
N LEU A 128 3.95 38.46 -12.89
CA LEU A 128 2.50 38.41 -12.68
C LEU A 128 2.12 37.85 -11.31
N ILE A 129 2.86 36.83 -10.85
CA ILE A 129 2.68 36.19 -9.55
C ILE A 129 3.07 37.14 -8.43
N ASN A 130 4.22 37.82 -8.52
CA ASN A 130 4.67 38.78 -7.52
C ASN A 130 3.74 40.01 -7.43
N GLU A 131 3.24 40.53 -8.56
CA GLU A 131 2.30 41.66 -8.55
C GLU A 131 0.89 41.26 -8.06
N ALA A 132 0.47 40.02 -8.30
CA ALA A 132 -0.75 39.47 -7.68
C ALA A 132 -0.59 39.38 -6.15
N ILE A 133 0.57 38.89 -5.67
CA ILE A 133 0.93 38.78 -4.25
C ILE A 133 0.90 40.13 -3.53
N GLU A 134 1.26 41.23 -4.21
CA GLU A 134 1.32 42.58 -3.63
C GLU A 134 -0.02 43.37 -3.66
N SER A 135 -1.05 42.87 -4.36
CA SER A 135 -2.33 43.59 -4.48
C SER A 135 -3.27 43.39 -3.27
N GLU A 136 -3.84 44.47 -2.74
CA GLU A 136 -4.77 44.44 -1.58
C GLU A 136 -6.09 43.69 -1.84
N ASN A 137 -6.37 43.28 -3.08
CA ASN A 137 -7.61 42.60 -3.49
C ASN A 137 -7.64 41.09 -3.20
N LEU A 138 -6.52 40.46 -2.82
CA LEU A 138 -6.48 39.04 -2.42
C LEU A 138 -7.01 38.78 -1.00
N LYS A 139 -7.37 39.81 -0.23
CA LYS A 139 -8.03 39.65 1.09
C LYS A 139 -9.40 38.97 1.02
N VAL A 140 -10.01 38.89 -0.16
CA VAL A 140 -11.30 38.23 -0.41
C VAL A 140 -11.13 36.76 -0.84
N LEU A 141 -9.93 36.35 -1.28
CA LEU A 141 -9.63 34.99 -1.72
C LEU A 141 -9.27 34.08 -0.53
N GLU A 142 -10.30 33.82 0.24
CA GLU A 142 -10.62 32.63 1.04
C GLU A 142 -9.47 31.78 1.61
N ARG A 143 -9.46 31.76 2.95
CA ARG A 143 -8.65 30.93 3.86
C ARG A 143 -8.45 29.48 3.33
N ILE A 144 -7.24 28.94 3.53
CA ILE A 144 -6.75 27.61 3.07
C ILE A 144 -7.80 26.47 3.10
N PRO A 145 -8.67 26.31 4.12
CA PRO A 145 -9.68 25.26 4.11
C PRO A 145 -10.68 25.32 2.95
N MET A 146 -11.05 26.51 2.46
CA MET A 146 -12.00 26.65 1.35
C MET A 146 -11.37 26.19 0.03
N VAL A 147 -10.09 26.49 -0.18
CA VAL A 147 -9.31 25.99 -1.33
C VAL A 147 -9.26 24.47 -1.30
N CYS A 148 -9.07 23.87 -0.12
CA CYS A 148 -9.06 22.41 0.04
C CYS A 148 -10.42 21.76 -0.26
N LYS A 149 -11.55 22.49 -0.25
CA LYS A 149 -12.89 21.96 -0.59
C LYS A 149 -13.17 21.90 -2.09
N ARG A 150 -12.39 22.59 -2.93
CA ARG A 150 -12.67 22.71 -4.37
C ARG A 150 -12.17 21.48 -5.13
N SER A 151 -12.95 21.00 -6.10
CA SER A 151 -12.72 19.74 -6.83
C SER A 151 -11.49 19.72 -7.75
N LYS A 152 -10.89 20.88 -8.06
CA LYS A 152 -9.71 21.01 -8.93
C LYS A 152 -8.41 21.41 -8.19
N THR A 153 -8.40 21.34 -6.85
CA THR A 153 -7.25 21.75 -6.03
C THR A 153 -6.11 20.71 -6.07
N SER A 154 -4.88 21.14 -5.79
CA SER A 154 -3.69 20.29 -5.72
C SER A 154 -2.79 20.62 -4.52
N LEU A 155 -1.86 19.71 -4.18
CA LEU A 155 -0.81 19.97 -3.19
C LEU A 155 -0.04 21.26 -3.49
N VAL A 156 0.20 21.56 -4.76
CA VAL A 156 0.97 22.74 -5.20
C VAL A 156 0.24 24.03 -4.80
N ALA A 157 -1.09 24.07 -4.96
CA ALA A 157 -1.90 25.20 -4.51
C ALA A 157 -1.82 25.40 -2.99
N VAL A 158 -1.87 24.32 -2.20
CA VAL A 158 -1.72 24.39 -0.73
C VAL A 158 -0.33 24.90 -0.33
N ARG A 159 0.73 24.46 -1.01
CA ARG A 159 2.11 24.93 -0.75
C ARG A 159 2.27 26.41 -1.03
N ILE A 160 1.72 26.90 -2.13
CA ILE A 160 1.79 28.32 -2.50
C ILE A 160 1.09 29.18 -1.45
N LEU A 161 -0.07 28.76 -0.94
CA LEU A 161 -0.78 29.49 0.11
C LEU A 161 0.03 29.59 1.42
N VAL A 162 0.67 28.51 1.83
CA VAL A 162 1.44 28.46 3.08
C VAL A 162 2.82 29.12 2.95
N GLU A 163 3.56 28.88 1.87
CA GLU A 163 4.93 29.38 1.68
C GLU A 163 4.98 30.72 0.94
N GLY A 164 4.15 30.89 -0.09
CA GLY A 164 4.14 32.09 -0.92
C GLY A 164 3.38 33.24 -0.27
N PHE A 165 2.23 32.95 0.34
CA PHE A 165 1.38 33.96 0.99
C PHE A 165 1.52 34.00 2.52
N GLN A 166 2.37 33.14 3.11
CA GLN A 166 2.60 33.03 4.56
C GLN A 166 1.29 32.87 5.36
N LEU A 167 0.29 32.21 4.79
CA LEU A 167 -0.99 32.01 5.45
C LEU A 167 -0.86 30.97 6.56
N ASP A 168 -1.57 31.24 7.66
CA ASP A 168 -1.66 30.35 8.80
C ASP A 168 -2.28 29.00 8.36
N PRO A 169 -1.54 27.87 8.49
CA PRO A 169 -2.05 26.54 8.15
C PRO A 169 -3.28 26.13 8.99
N ASP A 170 -3.50 26.76 10.14
CA ASP A 170 -4.63 26.50 11.04
C ASP A 170 -5.81 27.46 10.85
N ALA A 171 -5.79 28.32 9.83
CA ALA A 171 -6.88 29.25 9.56
C ALA A 171 -8.23 28.51 9.40
N HIS A 172 -9.21 28.87 10.23
CA HIS A 172 -10.59 28.36 10.17
C HIS A 172 -11.38 28.95 8.99
N SER A 173 -12.23 28.17 8.32
CA SER A 173 -13.10 28.72 7.26
C SER A 173 -14.11 29.74 7.82
N ALA A 174 -14.69 30.62 6.99
CA ALA A 174 -15.79 31.50 7.40
C ALA A 174 -17.09 31.00 6.78
N VAL A 175 -18.15 30.80 7.58
CA VAL A 175 -19.47 30.39 7.07
C VAL A 175 -20.48 31.52 7.32
N PRO A 176 -21.19 32.03 6.29
CA PRO A 176 -22.28 32.98 6.51
C PRO A 176 -23.42 32.29 7.27
N SER A 177 -23.78 32.80 8.45
CA SER A 177 -24.97 32.36 9.17
C SER A 177 -26.16 33.28 8.85
N ARG A 178 -27.33 32.69 8.62
CA ARG A 178 -28.59 33.42 8.33
C ARG A 178 -29.22 33.81 9.67
N VAL A 179 -29.37 35.11 9.94
CA VAL A 179 -30.18 35.60 11.07
C VAL A 179 -31.40 36.32 10.49
N ASN A 180 -32.59 35.85 10.85
CA ASN A 180 -33.83 36.61 10.61
C ASN A 180 -33.85 37.81 11.57
N GLY A 181 -33.73 39.02 11.01
CA GLY A 181 -34.03 40.27 11.69
C GLY A 181 -32.80 41.10 12.11
N GLY A 182 -32.49 42.13 11.33
CA GLY A 182 -32.05 43.46 11.79
C GLY A 182 -30.80 43.63 12.68
N GLY A 183 -29.93 42.63 12.85
CA GLY A 183 -28.69 42.73 13.64
C GLY A 183 -27.42 42.49 12.81
N SER A 184 -26.30 43.11 13.22
CA SER A 184 -24.98 43.00 12.60
C SER A 184 -24.55 41.55 12.34
N VAL A 185 -24.00 41.28 11.14
CA VAL A 185 -23.48 39.97 10.71
C VAL A 185 -22.37 39.50 11.66
N GLN A 186 -22.59 38.38 12.37
CA GLN A 186 -21.50 37.65 13.02
C GLN A 186 -21.02 36.51 12.10
N ILE A 187 -19.72 36.51 11.83
CA ILE A 187 -19.04 35.46 11.06
C ILE A 187 -18.83 34.27 12.01
N ALA A 188 -19.42 33.12 11.72
CA ALA A 188 -19.09 31.88 12.42
C ALA A 188 -17.85 31.25 11.76
N GLU A 189 -16.84 30.92 12.56
CA GLU A 189 -15.64 30.22 12.10
C GLU A 189 -15.94 28.72 11.93
N GLY A 190 -15.57 28.14 10.78
CA GLY A 190 -15.70 26.73 10.44
C GLY A 190 -14.37 25.97 10.49
N GLY A 191 -14.36 24.63 10.35
CA GLY A 191 -13.14 23.81 10.45
C GLY A 191 -11.91 24.20 9.58
N THR A 192 -10.72 23.76 10.01
CA THR A 192 -9.40 24.02 9.39
C THR A 192 -9.14 23.24 8.09
N ALA A 193 -8.02 23.49 7.41
CA ALA A 193 -7.63 22.79 6.19
C ALA A 193 -7.45 21.28 6.44
N LEU A 194 -6.95 20.91 7.61
CA LEU A 194 -6.85 19.52 8.03
C LEU A 194 -8.21 18.84 8.15
N HIS A 195 -9.24 19.53 8.65
CA HIS A 195 -10.61 18.98 8.71
C HIS A 195 -11.15 18.62 7.33
N VAL A 196 -10.93 19.52 6.36
CA VAL A 196 -11.39 19.34 4.99
C VAL A 196 -10.64 18.19 4.32
N LEU A 197 -9.30 18.22 4.35
CA LEU A 197 -8.46 17.20 3.73
C LEU A 197 -8.65 15.82 4.36
N ALA A 198 -8.93 15.76 5.67
CA ALA A 198 -9.23 14.51 6.37
C ALA A 198 -10.54 13.86 5.89
N SER A 199 -11.49 14.64 5.37
CA SER A 199 -12.80 14.16 4.93
C SER A 199 -12.89 13.85 3.43
N ALA A 200 -11.80 14.00 2.67
CA ALA A 200 -11.84 14.07 1.21
C ALA A 200 -11.04 12.94 0.53
N ASP A 201 -11.46 12.53 -0.68
CA ASP A 201 -11.12 11.21 -1.26
C ASP A 201 -9.98 11.22 -2.33
N GLU A 202 -9.31 12.34 -2.57
CA GLU A 202 -8.28 12.47 -3.62
C GLU A 202 -6.87 12.07 -3.18
N TRP A 203 -6.09 11.52 -4.12
CA TRP A 203 -4.73 11.01 -3.93
C TRP A 203 -3.73 12.05 -3.39
N TRP A 204 -3.93 13.34 -3.69
CA TRP A 204 -3.04 14.42 -3.25
C TRP A 204 -3.30 14.88 -1.81
N HIS A 205 -4.45 14.55 -1.21
CA HIS A 205 -4.79 14.96 0.16
C HIS A 205 -3.82 14.41 1.20
N LEU A 206 -3.38 13.16 1.04
CA LEU A 206 -2.39 12.56 1.95
C LEU A 206 -1.07 13.34 1.93
N ALA A 207 -0.63 13.77 0.75
CA ALA A 207 0.58 14.57 0.60
C ALA A 207 0.39 15.98 1.18
N ALA A 208 -0.80 16.57 1.05
CA ALA A 208 -1.14 17.86 1.64
C ALA A 208 -1.24 17.82 3.17
N ILE A 209 -1.81 16.77 3.75
CA ILE A 209 -1.86 16.56 5.21
C ILE A 209 -0.43 16.46 5.77
N LYS A 210 0.43 15.62 5.18
CA LYS A 210 1.84 15.50 5.58
C LYS A 210 2.57 16.84 5.49
N TYR A 211 2.29 17.60 4.44
CA TYR A 211 2.87 18.91 4.24
C TYR A 211 2.42 19.92 5.30
N LEU A 212 1.12 20.06 5.56
CA LEU A 212 0.60 20.98 6.58
C LEU A 212 1.12 20.64 7.98
N ILE A 213 1.19 19.36 8.34
CA ILE A 213 1.81 18.90 9.59
C ILE A 213 3.28 19.32 9.67
N SER A 214 4.03 19.18 8.58
CA SER A 214 5.43 19.63 8.52
C SER A 214 5.59 21.15 8.66
N LYS A 215 4.53 21.91 8.44
CA LYS A 215 4.46 23.37 8.59
C LYS A 215 3.85 23.81 9.92
N GLY A 216 3.58 22.88 10.83
CA GLY A 216 3.14 23.17 12.19
C GLY A 216 1.63 23.21 12.40
N ALA A 217 0.83 22.75 11.43
CA ALA A 217 -0.63 22.68 11.59
C ALA A 217 -1.04 21.85 12.82
N ASP A 218 -1.97 22.37 13.63
CA ASP A 218 -2.52 21.70 14.80
C ASP A 218 -3.44 20.54 14.40
N VAL A 219 -2.90 19.33 14.56
CA VAL A 219 -3.61 18.07 14.30
C VAL A 219 -4.81 17.84 15.23
N ASN A 220 -4.90 18.59 16.33
CA ASN A 220 -5.98 18.52 17.32
C ASN A 220 -6.91 19.74 17.31
N ALA A 221 -6.80 20.61 16.30
CA ALA A 221 -7.70 21.75 16.16
C ALA A 221 -9.17 21.30 16.22
N ASN A 222 -10.02 22.06 16.89
CA ASN A 222 -11.46 21.78 16.94
C ASN A 222 -12.19 22.62 15.88
N ASP A 223 -13.14 21.99 15.17
CA ASP A 223 -14.14 22.68 14.35
C ASP A 223 -15.30 23.23 15.19
N GLU A 224 -16.29 23.85 14.54
CA GLU A 224 -17.45 24.47 15.21
C GLU A 224 -18.34 23.46 15.98
N LYS A 225 -18.15 22.16 15.78
CA LYS A 225 -18.86 21.07 16.46
C LYS A 225 -18.00 20.41 17.53
N GLY A 226 -16.80 20.92 17.80
CA GLY A 226 -15.82 20.29 18.67
C GLY A 226 -15.23 19.00 18.10
N CYS A 227 -15.40 18.73 16.80
CA CYS A 227 -14.73 17.62 16.12
C CYS A 227 -13.30 18.04 15.78
N THR A 228 -12.39 17.08 15.84
CA THR A 228 -11.01 17.23 15.34
C THR A 228 -10.90 16.72 13.90
N PRO A 229 -9.80 16.99 13.16
CA PRO A 229 -9.59 16.40 11.84
C PRO A 229 -9.70 14.87 11.85
N LEU A 230 -9.27 14.22 12.94
CA LEU A 230 -9.36 12.77 13.12
C LEU A 230 -10.82 12.28 13.21
N HIS A 231 -11.71 13.05 13.84
CA HIS A 231 -13.14 12.71 13.87
C HIS A 231 -13.75 12.72 12.46
N LEU A 232 -13.27 13.58 11.56
CA LEU A 232 -13.74 13.64 10.18
C LEU A 232 -13.08 12.58 9.29
N ALA A 233 -11.79 12.29 9.49
CA ALA A 233 -11.13 11.12 8.87
C ALA A 233 -11.86 9.81 9.19
N SER A 234 -12.42 9.71 10.40
CA SER A 234 -13.17 8.54 10.84
C SER A 234 -14.57 8.43 10.22
N LYS A 235 -15.08 9.49 9.57
CA LYS A 235 -16.39 9.51 8.89
C LYS A 235 -16.32 9.03 7.43
N GLY A 236 -15.11 8.83 6.87
CA GLY A 236 -14.87 8.38 5.50
C GLY A 236 -14.96 6.85 5.30
N LYS A 237 -16.19 6.35 5.13
CA LYS A 237 -16.60 5.18 4.32
C LYS A 237 -15.83 3.87 4.56
N ASN A 238 -16.11 3.08 5.59
CA ASN A 238 -17.34 3.02 6.39
C ASN A 238 -17.17 2.39 7.78
N GLY A 239 -15.95 2.00 8.22
CA GLY A 239 -15.66 1.60 9.62
C GLY A 239 -16.49 0.45 10.21
N ASP A 240 -17.36 -0.17 9.41
CA ASP A 240 -18.33 -1.15 9.84
C ASP A 240 -17.63 -2.41 10.34
N ILE A 241 -18.01 -2.84 11.54
CA ILE A 241 -17.60 -4.14 12.06
C ILE A 241 -18.50 -5.19 11.44
N VAL A 242 -17.99 -5.92 10.45
CA VAL A 242 -18.70 -7.01 9.79
C VAL A 242 -18.18 -8.37 10.24
N ARG A 243 -19.07 -9.36 10.30
CA ARG A 243 -18.71 -10.76 10.49
C ARG A 243 -18.62 -11.46 9.12
N ALA A 244 -17.61 -12.29 8.92
CA ALA A 244 -17.46 -13.13 7.75
C ALA A 244 -17.17 -14.57 8.17
N SER A 245 -17.82 -15.54 7.53
CA SER A 245 -17.70 -16.97 7.80
C SER A 245 -17.94 -17.78 6.52
N ARG A 246 -17.94 -19.12 6.63
CA ARG A 246 -18.30 -20.00 5.51
C ARG A 246 -19.78 -19.97 5.15
N GLN A 247 -20.63 -19.33 5.97
CA GLN A 247 -22.07 -19.24 5.75
C GLN A 247 -22.53 -17.78 5.50
N GLU A 248 -21.76 -16.81 5.98
CA GLU A 248 -22.07 -15.37 5.92
C GLU A 248 -20.91 -14.64 5.26
N ARG A 249 -21.16 -13.85 4.20
CA ARG A 249 -20.11 -13.08 3.48
C ARG A 249 -18.91 -13.96 3.10
N GLN A 250 -19.20 -15.10 2.48
CA GLN A 250 -18.22 -16.11 2.08
C GLN A 250 -17.14 -15.53 1.17
N ASP A 251 -17.52 -14.58 0.32
CA ASP A 251 -16.62 -13.84 -0.57
C ASP A 251 -15.57 -13.03 0.19
N LEU A 252 -15.94 -12.35 1.29
CA LEU A 252 -15.00 -11.67 2.17
C LEU A 252 -14.17 -12.67 2.98
N PHE A 253 -14.80 -13.70 3.54
CA PHE A 253 -14.12 -14.71 4.35
C PHE A 253 -13.00 -15.41 3.58
N HIS A 254 -13.28 -15.81 2.33
CA HIS A 254 -12.30 -16.44 1.45
C HIS A 254 -11.36 -15.42 0.78
N GLY A 255 -11.87 -14.26 0.35
CA GLY A 255 -11.09 -13.24 -0.34
C GLY A 255 -10.12 -12.47 0.55
N ALA A 256 -10.41 -12.33 1.84
CA ALA A 256 -9.49 -11.70 2.79
C ALA A 256 -8.25 -12.56 3.07
N ALA A 257 -8.36 -13.88 2.91
CA ALA A 257 -7.26 -14.82 3.10
C ALA A 257 -6.16 -14.57 2.05
N GLY A 258 -4.97 -14.18 2.50
CA GLY A 258 -3.84 -13.81 1.62
C GLY A 258 -3.89 -12.40 1.05
N ALA A 259 -4.95 -11.62 1.30
CA ALA A 259 -5.08 -10.23 0.83
C ALA A 259 -4.30 -9.20 1.68
N ALA A 260 -3.45 -9.64 2.61
CA ALA A 260 -2.57 -8.80 3.45
C ALA A 260 -3.28 -7.60 4.12
N GLY A 261 -4.55 -7.77 4.54
CA GLY A 261 -5.33 -6.70 5.19
C GLY A 261 -5.65 -5.54 4.23
N THR A 262 -5.80 -5.79 2.94
CA THR A 262 -6.20 -4.77 1.94
C THR A 262 -7.71 -4.71 1.71
N LEU A 263 -8.47 -5.53 2.43
CA LEU A 263 -9.93 -5.54 2.45
C LEU A 263 -10.50 -5.11 3.82
N GLY A 264 -9.63 -4.78 4.79
CA GLY A 264 -10.02 -4.41 6.15
C GLY A 264 -9.03 -4.91 7.21
N ILE A 265 -9.34 -4.64 8.48
CA ILE A 265 -8.58 -5.07 9.65
C ILE A 265 -9.33 -6.20 10.35
N VAL A 266 -8.66 -7.33 10.56
CA VAL A 266 -9.22 -8.44 11.34
C VAL A 266 -9.13 -8.09 12.83
N THR A 267 -10.27 -7.88 13.48
CA THR A 267 -10.35 -7.54 14.91
C THR A 267 -10.62 -8.75 15.80
N LEU A 268 -11.26 -9.80 15.26
CA LEU A 268 -11.57 -11.04 15.95
C LEU A 268 -11.52 -12.22 14.96
N MET A 269 -10.99 -13.35 15.40
CA MET A 269 -10.96 -14.59 14.61
C MET A 269 -11.43 -15.76 15.47
N GLU A 270 -12.42 -16.50 14.97
CA GLU A 270 -12.82 -17.78 15.54
C GLU A 270 -11.91 -18.88 14.99
N VAL A 271 -11.13 -19.52 15.87
CA VAL A 271 -10.16 -20.55 15.48
C VAL A 271 -10.67 -21.90 15.93
N ARG A 272 -10.79 -22.84 14.99
CA ARG A 272 -11.10 -24.23 15.31
C ARG A 272 -9.92 -24.83 16.08
N LEU A 273 -10.20 -25.37 17.26
CA LEU A 273 -9.21 -26.06 18.08
C LEU A 273 -9.17 -27.56 17.75
N VAL A 274 -8.01 -28.16 18.00
CA VAL A 274 -7.77 -29.61 17.97
C VAL A 274 -7.33 -30.00 19.39
N GLU A 275 -7.71 -31.20 19.83
CA GLU A 275 -7.27 -31.71 21.12
C GLU A 275 -5.74 -31.79 21.18
N ALA A 276 -5.15 -31.10 22.16
CA ALA A 276 -3.71 -31.12 22.36
C ALA A 276 -3.28 -32.41 23.08
N LYS A 277 -2.30 -33.11 22.51
CA LYS A 277 -1.64 -34.27 23.12
C LYS A 277 -0.32 -33.86 23.75
N LYS A 278 0.21 -34.68 24.66
CA LYS A 278 1.48 -34.35 25.36
C LYS A 278 2.69 -34.35 24.44
N LEU A 279 2.72 -35.29 23.48
CA LEU A 279 3.87 -35.57 22.64
C LEU A 279 3.46 -35.65 21.16
N VAL A 280 4.46 -35.50 20.30
CA VAL A 280 4.40 -35.81 18.87
C VAL A 280 5.42 -36.91 18.60
N LYS A 281 4.94 -38.10 18.23
CA LYS A 281 5.77 -39.18 17.69
C LYS A 281 6.23 -38.73 16.31
N THR A 282 7.50 -38.36 16.22
CA THR A 282 8.13 -37.80 15.03
C THR A 282 8.97 -38.85 14.34
N ALA A 283 8.70 -39.12 13.07
CA ALA A 283 9.47 -40.02 12.24
C ALA A 283 10.30 -39.24 11.21
N TYR A 284 11.56 -39.61 11.03
CA TYR A 284 12.48 -39.05 10.04
C TYR A 284 12.84 -40.13 9.04
N ARG A 285 12.29 -40.06 7.83
CA ARG A 285 12.50 -41.04 6.77
C ARG A 285 13.46 -40.49 5.72
N LYS A 286 14.60 -41.15 5.50
CA LYS A 286 15.56 -40.75 4.47
C LYS A 286 15.04 -41.09 3.08
N VAL A 287 15.16 -40.14 2.16
CA VAL A 287 14.84 -40.27 0.73
C VAL A 287 16.02 -39.72 -0.07
N THR A 288 16.42 -40.39 -1.15
CA THR A 288 17.67 -40.09 -1.87
C THR A 288 17.46 -39.50 -3.27
N ALA A 289 16.23 -39.41 -3.76
CA ALA A 289 15.93 -38.73 -5.01
C ALA A 289 14.94 -37.58 -4.77
N VAL A 290 15.10 -36.49 -5.51
CA VAL A 290 14.25 -35.29 -5.42
C VAL A 290 12.79 -35.60 -5.76
N SER A 291 12.55 -36.34 -6.85
CA SER A 291 11.21 -36.79 -7.25
C SER A 291 10.52 -37.62 -6.18
N ASP A 292 11.28 -38.51 -5.54
CA ASP A 292 10.78 -39.40 -4.51
C ASP A 292 10.43 -38.63 -3.24
N ALA A 293 11.17 -37.56 -2.91
CA ALA A 293 10.87 -36.71 -1.76
C ALA A 293 9.53 -35.98 -1.94
N ALA A 294 9.29 -35.39 -3.12
CA ALA A 294 8.02 -34.73 -3.42
C ALA A 294 6.85 -35.73 -3.41
N ALA A 295 7.03 -36.91 -4.01
CA ALA A 295 6.02 -37.97 -4.04
C ALA A 295 5.71 -38.53 -2.64
N GLU A 296 6.75 -38.73 -1.81
CA GLU A 296 6.60 -39.22 -0.44
C GLU A 296 5.85 -38.20 0.43
N VAL A 297 6.19 -36.91 0.35
CA VAL A 297 5.42 -35.83 1.03
C VAL A 297 3.95 -35.91 0.61
N GLN A 298 3.67 -36.03 -0.70
CA GLN A 298 2.31 -36.13 -1.21
C GLN A 298 1.58 -37.37 -0.68
N SER A 299 2.26 -38.51 -0.63
CA SER A 299 1.72 -39.78 -0.12
C SER A 299 1.30 -39.65 1.35
N GLN A 300 2.16 -39.07 2.19
CA GLN A 300 1.90 -38.89 3.62
C GLN A 300 0.70 -37.95 3.88
N THR A 301 0.34 -37.04 2.97
CA THR A 301 -0.90 -36.24 3.11
C THR A 301 -2.20 -37.06 3.09
N LYS A 302 -2.14 -38.30 2.56
CA LYS A 302 -3.28 -39.23 2.50
C LYS A 302 -3.29 -40.21 3.67
N ASN A 303 -2.23 -40.22 4.48
CA ASN A 303 -2.12 -41.09 5.63
C ASN A 303 -2.91 -40.50 6.81
N SER A 304 -3.98 -41.18 7.21
CA SER A 304 -4.85 -40.77 8.32
C SER A 304 -4.18 -40.85 9.69
N ASP A 305 -3.07 -41.58 9.80
CA ASP A 305 -2.32 -41.71 11.06
C ASP A 305 -1.31 -40.56 11.25
N VAL A 306 -1.19 -39.67 10.26
CA VAL A 306 -0.22 -38.57 10.25
C VAL A 306 -0.95 -37.24 10.45
N ASP A 307 -0.65 -36.57 11.56
CA ASP A 307 -1.20 -35.25 11.90
C ASP A 307 -0.37 -34.12 11.27
N TYR A 308 0.94 -34.34 11.13
CA TYR A 308 1.90 -33.36 10.60
C TYR A 308 2.79 -33.99 9.54
N VAL A 309 3.03 -33.27 8.45
CA VAL A 309 3.96 -33.68 7.40
C VAL A 309 4.71 -32.47 6.85
N ASP A 310 6.03 -32.58 6.80
CA ASP A 310 6.92 -31.69 6.08
C ASP A 310 8.19 -32.45 5.66
N GLY A 311 9.16 -31.75 5.08
CA GLY A 311 10.42 -32.35 4.67
C GLY A 311 11.54 -31.33 4.59
N ILE A 312 12.77 -31.83 4.69
CA ILE A 312 13.99 -31.05 4.50
C ILE A 312 14.85 -31.76 3.48
N MET A 313 15.24 -31.03 2.44
CA MET A 313 16.19 -31.49 1.43
C MET A 313 17.53 -30.83 1.68
N PHE A 314 18.52 -31.61 2.14
CA PHE A 314 19.87 -31.13 2.45
C PHE A 314 20.77 -31.07 1.22
N SER A 315 20.52 -31.95 0.26
CA SER A 315 21.18 -32.03 -1.04
C SER A 315 20.28 -32.81 -2.01
N LYS A 316 20.71 -32.96 -3.26
CA LYS A 316 20.00 -33.77 -4.26
C LYS A 316 19.83 -35.25 -3.87
N ASP A 317 20.73 -35.76 -3.02
CA ASP A 317 20.81 -37.15 -2.58
C ASP A 317 20.50 -37.37 -1.09
N HIS A 318 20.23 -36.30 -0.33
CA HIS A 318 19.86 -36.37 1.08
C HIS A 318 18.62 -35.54 1.35
N SER A 319 17.46 -36.17 1.21
CA SER A 319 16.17 -35.65 1.66
C SER A 319 15.68 -36.41 2.88
N VAL A 320 14.90 -35.74 3.73
CA VAL A 320 14.24 -36.36 4.87
C VAL A 320 12.79 -35.91 4.90
N ILE A 321 11.87 -36.87 4.86
CA ILE A 321 10.45 -36.62 5.09
C ILE A 321 10.18 -36.82 6.58
N ILE A 322 9.49 -35.85 7.15
CA ILE A 322 9.23 -35.74 8.57
C ILE A 322 7.72 -35.89 8.75
N THR A 323 7.30 -36.90 9.49
CA THR A 323 5.90 -37.09 9.86
C THR A 323 5.73 -37.02 11.37
N GLY A 324 4.62 -36.46 11.83
CA GLY A 324 4.29 -36.34 13.24
C GLY A 324 2.91 -36.92 13.52
N GLN A 325 2.81 -37.72 14.58
CA GLN A 325 1.56 -38.25 15.10
C GLN A 325 1.38 -37.80 16.56
N LEU A 326 0.26 -37.16 16.87
CA LEU A 326 -0.12 -36.72 18.21
C LEU A 326 -0.34 -37.93 19.11
N THR A 327 0.28 -37.93 20.30
CA THR A 327 0.17 -39.04 21.27
C THR A 327 0.35 -38.57 22.71
N ASP A 328 -0.37 -39.20 23.63
CA ASP A 328 -0.18 -39.01 25.08
C ASP A 328 0.85 -39.98 25.68
N ALA A 329 1.18 -41.05 24.95
CA ALA A 329 2.03 -42.13 25.43
C ALA A 329 3.35 -42.21 24.64
N MET A 330 4.42 -42.48 25.37
CA MET A 330 5.71 -42.90 24.83
C MET A 330 5.96 -44.35 25.28
N PRO A 331 6.29 -45.28 24.36
CA PRO A 331 6.59 -46.65 24.72
C PRO A 331 7.90 -46.74 25.52
N THR A 332 8.06 -47.81 26.30
CA THR A 332 9.31 -48.11 27.01
C THR A 332 10.48 -48.18 26.03
N GLY A 333 11.53 -47.38 26.26
CA GLY A 333 12.67 -47.25 25.35
C GLY A 333 12.51 -46.16 24.26
N GLY A 334 11.37 -45.46 24.22
CA GLY A 334 11.20 -44.27 23.38
C GLY A 334 12.19 -43.17 23.73
N THR A 335 12.69 -42.47 22.71
CA THR A 335 13.67 -41.39 22.89
C THR A 335 12.96 -40.04 22.89
N LEU A 336 12.97 -39.34 24.02
CA LEU A 336 12.47 -37.97 24.15
C LEU A 336 13.48 -36.96 23.58
N ARG A 337 13.01 -35.95 22.85
CA ARG A 337 13.84 -34.86 22.29
C ARG A 337 13.24 -33.47 22.49
N THR A 338 14.12 -32.50 22.72
CA THR A 338 13.81 -31.06 22.80
C THR A 338 14.75 -30.27 21.89
N PHE A 339 14.34 -29.07 21.50
CA PHE A 339 15.09 -28.23 20.54
C PHE A 339 15.23 -26.77 20.98
N SER A 340 14.53 -26.37 22.03
CA SER A 340 14.37 -24.95 22.41
C SER A 340 15.34 -24.49 23.50
N ASN A 341 16.12 -25.38 24.10
CA ASN A 341 17.16 -24.97 25.04
C ASN A 341 18.44 -24.57 24.31
N ALA A 342 19.21 -23.65 24.91
CA ALA A 342 20.47 -23.16 24.33
C ALA A 342 21.49 -24.28 24.01
N HIS A 343 21.47 -25.37 24.80
CA HIS A 343 22.35 -26.52 24.60
C HIS A 343 21.84 -27.53 23.56
N ASP A 344 20.55 -27.46 23.19
CA ASP A 344 19.97 -28.39 22.24
C ASP A 344 20.59 -28.19 20.84
N PRO A 345 20.59 -29.21 19.97
CA PRO A 345 20.84 -28.99 18.56
C PRO A 345 19.71 -28.14 17.95
N TRP A 346 20.00 -27.38 16.90
CA TRP A 346 18.95 -26.83 16.06
C TRP A 346 18.24 -27.98 15.33
N PHE A 347 16.92 -27.93 15.20
CA PHE A 347 16.12 -29.06 14.72
C PHE A 347 16.61 -29.62 13.38
N TYR A 348 16.83 -28.77 12.38
CA TYR A 348 17.29 -29.23 11.06
C TYR A 348 18.69 -29.88 11.10
N MET A 349 19.57 -29.43 12.00
CA MET A 349 20.90 -30.03 12.19
C MET A 349 20.76 -31.42 12.79
N HIS A 350 19.92 -31.57 13.82
CA HIS A 350 19.61 -32.87 14.42
C HIS A 350 19.07 -33.84 13.37
N VAL A 351 18.09 -33.41 12.57
CA VAL A 351 17.54 -34.21 11.47
C VAL A 351 18.65 -34.63 10.50
N SER A 352 19.51 -33.70 10.08
CA SER A 352 20.65 -34.01 9.19
C SER A 352 21.58 -35.05 9.80
N ASP A 353 22.07 -34.81 11.02
CA ASP A 353 23.06 -35.64 11.69
C ASP A 353 22.53 -37.05 11.99
N ARG A 354 21.24 -37.17 12.34
CA ARG A 354 20.61 -38.49 12.61
C ARG A 354 20.33 -39.29 11.35
N THR A 355 20.23 -38.65 10.20
CA THR A 355 19.79 -39.33 8.95
C THR A 355 20.87 -39.43 7.88
N ARG A 356 21.98 -38.69 7.99
CA ARG A 356 23.04 -38.65 6.98
C ARG A 356 23.53 -40.04 6.59
N ASP A 357 23.86 -40.85 7.59
CA ASP A 357 24.49 -42.17 7.39
C ASP A 357 23.47 -43.32 7.36
N LEU A 358 22.17 -43.02 7.33
CA LEU A 358 21.14 -44.03 7.20
C LEU A 358 21.08 -44.60 5.78
N ALA A 359 20.67 -45.87 5.67
CA ALA A 359 20.30 -46.46 4.39
C ALA A 359 19.10 -45.71 3.77
N PRO A 360 18.97 -45.70 2.43
CA PRO A 360 17.77 -45.17 1.77
C PRO A 360 16.49 -45.79 2.35
N ALA A 361 15.43 -45.00 2.49
CA ALA A 361 14.15 -45.40 3.09
C ALA A 361 14.19 -45.83 4.58
N ALA A 362 15.36 -45.81 5.24
CA ALA A 362 15.41 -46.04 6.67
C ALA A 362 14.74 -44.90 7.44
N THR A 363 14.12 -45.24 8.57
CA THR A 363 13.32 -44.33 9.37
C THR A 363 13.76 -44.38 10.83
N ILE A 364 13.95 -43.22 11.45
CA ILE A 364 14.14 -43.07 12.90
C ILE A 364 12.87 -42.49 13.50
N VAL A 365 12.48 -42.96 14.69
CA VAL A 365 11.35 -42.42 15.44
C VAL A 365 11.82 -41.85 16.77
N GLU A 366 11.36 -40.65 17.10
CA GLU A 366 11.60 -39.97 18.37
C GLU A 366 10.28 -39.34 18.87
N TYR A 367 10.23 -38.97 20.14
CA TYR A 367 9.06 -38.34 20.77
C TYR A 367 9.43 -36.93 21.20
N VAL A 368 8.66 -35.95 20.74
CA VAL A 368 8.93 -34.53 20.97
C VAL A 368 7.75 -33.93 21.73
N PRO A 369 7.94 -33.24 22.87
CA PRO A 369 6.86 -32.51 23.53
C PRO A 369 6.11 -31.60 22.54
N LEU A 370 4.78 -31.53 22.63
CA LEU A 370 3.97 -30.82 21.63
C LEU A 370 4.45 -29.38 21.40
N GLY A 371 4.73 -28.63 22.47
CA GLY A 371 5.26 -27.27 22.36
C GLY A 371 6.61 -27.23 21.63
N GLU A 372 7.54 -28.13 21.97
CA GLU A 372 8.84 -28.25 21.30
C GLU A 372 8.67 -28.58 19.82
N TYR A 373 7.70 -29.44 19.46
CA TYR A 373 7.44 -29.80 18.07
C TYR A 373 6.88 -28.61 17.28
N LEU A 374 5.92 -27.87 17.84
CA LEU A 374 5.31 -26.71 17.18
C LEU A 374 6.32 -25.57 16.97
N PHE A 375 7.25 -25.37 17.90
CA PHE A 375 8.27 -24.32 17.84
C PHE A 375 9.65 -24.82 17.39
N ARG A 376 9.77 -26.04 16.86
CA ARG A 376 11.06 -26.68 16.50
C ARG A 376 11.94 -25.87 15.53
N TYR A 377 11.32 -25.03 14.70
CA TYR A 377 12.02 -24.17 13.73
C TYR A 377 12.24 -22.73 14.21
N ASP A 378 11.69 -22.34 15.37
CA ASP A 378 11.85 -20.98 15.91
C ASP A 378 13.33 -20.67 16.17
N ARG A 379 14.04 -21.63 16.76
CA ARG A 379 15.48 -21.54 16.97
C ARG A 379 16.21 -21.79 15.63
N ALA A 380 17.03 -20.82 15.27
CA ALA A 380 17.70 -20.63 13.98
C ALA A 380 16.84 -20.16 12.81
N GLY A 381 15.54 -19.88 13.00
CA GLY A 381 14.64 -19.50 11.90
C GLY A 381 14.76 -20.49 10.75
N PHE A 382 14.41 -21.75 11.01
CA PHE A 382 14.80 -22.92 10.22
C PHE A 382 16.32 -23.12 10.19
N TRP A 383 16.99 -22.62 9.16
CA TRP A 383 18.46 -22.68 8.99
C TRP A 383 19.06 -21.32 8.61
N VAL A 384 18.25 -20.25 8.56
CA VAL A 384 18.70 -18.88 8.24
C VAL A 384 19.70 -18.38 9.29
N GLY A 385 19.55 -18.79 10.54
CA GLY A 385 20.46 -18.44 11.64
C GLY A 385 21.91 -18.86 11.38
N ARG A 386 22.15 -19.93 10.59
CA ARG A 386 23.51 -20.31 10.18
C ARG A 386 24.16 -19.23 9.32
N GLN A 387 23.37 -18.49 8.54
CA GLN A 387 23.86 -17.43 7.67
C GLN A 387 24.39 -16.24 8.48
N GLY A 388 23.89 -16.00 9.69
CA GLY A 388 24.47 -15.03 10.62
C GLY A 388 25.93 -15.32 10.96
N TYR A 389 26.31 -16.60 11.12
CA TYR A 389 27.71 -17.01 11.35
C TYR A 389 28.57 -16.87 10.09
N THR A 390 27.98 -17.03 8.90
CA THR A 390 28.71 -16.77 7.65
C THR A 390 28.93 -15.27 7.42
N TYR A 391 28.04 -14.41 7.93
CA TYR A 391 28.22 -12.97 7.98
C TYR A 391 29.34 -12.64 8.97
N PHE A 392 29.21 -13.00 10.25
CA PHE A 392 30.26 -12.78 11.27
C PHE A 392 31.36 -13.86 11.21
N LYS A 393 32.13 -13.88 10.11
CA LYS A 393 33.16 -14.91 9.83
C LYS A 393 34.15 -15.20 10.96
N MET A 394 34.36 -14.24 11.87
CA MET A 394 35.26 -14.38 13.02
C MET A 394 34.64 -15.21 14.16
N ILE A 395 33.34 -15.50 14.13
CA ILE A 395 32.62 -16.27 15.14
C ILE A 395 32.51 -17.72 14.65
N PRO A 396 33.23 -18.68 15.26
CA PRO A 396 33.15 -20.09 14.91
C PRO A 396 31.74 -20.66 15.11
N PHE A 397 31.28 -21.48 14.17
CA PHE A 397 30.01 -22.21 14.29
C PHE A 397 30.16 -23.47 15.17
N THR A 398 30.37 -23.27 16.48
CA THR A 398 30.54 -24.35 17.46
C THR A 398 29.37 -24.41 18.44
N LYS A 399 29.28 -25.51 19.21
CA LYS A 399 28.27 -25.64 20.30
C LYS A 399 28.35 -24.47 21.30
N PHE A 400 29.57 -24.02 21.61
CA PHE A 400 29.79 -22.90 22.54
C PHE A 400 29.21 -21.59 22.02
N PHE A 401 29.52 -21.19 20.78
CA PHE A 401 29.02 -19.93 20.23
C PHE A 401 27.50 -19.97 19.96
N ARG A 402 26.94 -21.12 19.58
CA ARG A 402 25.48 -21.29 19.48
C ARG A 402 24.77 -21.13 20.83
N TRP A 403 25.39 -21.59 21.91
CA TRP A 403 24.88 -21.37 23.26
C TRP A 403 25.04 -19.91 23.70
N LEU A 404 26.19 -19.28 23.42
CA LEU A 404 26.47 -17.89 23.79
C LEU A 404 25.55 -16.90 23.07
N LEU A 405 25.27 -17.14 21.78
CA LEU A 405 24.46 -16.27 20.93
C LEU A 405 23.03 -16.77 20.77
N ASP A 406 22.55 -17.55 21.74
CA ASP A 406 21.25 -18.22 21.66
C ASP A 406 20.09 -17.21 21.55
N ASP A 407 20.14 -16.12 22.31
CA ASP A 407 19.10 -15.10 22.32
C ASP A 407 18.90 -14.44 20.93
N TYR A 408 19.96 -14.38 20.12
CA TYR A 408 19.95 -13.87 18.74
C TYR A 408 19.57 -14.93 17.70
N SER A 409 19.52 -16.20 18.10
CA SER A 409 19.20 -17.31 17.21
C SER A 409 17.69 -17.54 17.09
N HIS A 410 16.85 -16.90 17.90
CA HIS A 410 15.39 -17.01 17.81
C HIS A 410 14.82 -16.12 16.70
N THR A 411 13.82 -16.63 15.97
CA THR A 411 13.28 -16.05 14.73
C THR A 411 12.99 -14.54 14.86
N ARG A 412 12.24 -14.12 15.88
CA ARG A 412 11.92 -12.68 16.07
C ARG A 412 13.17 -11.81 16.18
N THR A 413 14.10 -12.16 17.07
CA THR A 413 15.37 -11.42 17.25
C THR A 413 16.22 -11.44 15.99
N LEU A 414 16.34 -12.62 15.37
CA LEU A 414 17.15 -12.84 14.17
C LEU A 414 16.67 -11.97 13.01
N TYR A 415 15.37 -11.98 12.70
CA TYR A 415 14.80 -11.18 11.61
C TYR A 415 14.80 -9.69 11.93
N HIS A 416 14.59 -9.29 13.19
CA HIS A 416 14.78 -7.89 13.59
C HIS A 416 16.21 -7.44 13.25
N ALA A 417 17.22 -8.16 13.73
CA ALA A 417 18.62 -7.83 13.44
C ALA A 417 18.91 -7.80 11.94
N LEU A 418 18.38 -8.77 11.18
CA LEU A 418 18.54 -8.84 9.72
C LEU A 418 17.94 -7.61 9.01
N HIS A 419 16.70 -7.23 9.33
CA HIS A 419 16.06 -6.07 8.72
C HIS A 419 16.72 -4.75 9.15
N ALA A 420 17.03 -4.61 10.43
CA ALA A 420 17.70 -3.43 10.98
C ALA A 420 19.11 -3.22 10.41
N SER A 421 19.81 -4.31 10.08
CA SER A 421 21.14 -4.25 9.44
C SER A 421 21.12 -3.79 7.98
N GLY A 422 19.95 -3.79 7.33
CA GLY A 422 19.82 -3.55 5.88
C GLY A 422 20.36 -4.68 5.00
N VAL A 423 20.85 -5.79 5.59
CA VAL A 423 21.41 -6.94 4.86
C VAL A 423 20.31 -7.82 4.26
N SER A 424 19.05 -7.66 4.67
CA SER A 424 17.91 -8.41 4.12
C SER A 424 17.77 -8.30 2.59
N SER A 425 18.27 -7.21 1.99
CA SER A 425 18.29 -7.01 0.53
C SER A 425 19.24 -7.94 -0.23
N GLN A 426 20.08 -8.70 0.47
CA GLN A 426 20.99 -9.70 -0.10
C GLN A 426 20.54 -11.14 0.18
N PHE A 427 19.39 -11.31 0.83
CA PHE A 427 18.86 -12.62 1.20
C PHE A 427 17.66 -12.98 0.33
N VAL A 428 17.72 -14.15 -0.29
CA VAL A 428 16.54 -14.79 -0.87
C VAL A 428 15.83 -15.47 0.29
N VAL A 429 14.67 -14.94 0.70
CA VAL A 429 13.78 -15.57 1.69
C VAL A 429 12.40 -15.72 1.08
N GLN A 430 12.16 -16.82 0.37
CA GLN A 430 10.93 -17.02 -0.38
C GLN A 430 10.33 -18.40 -0.19
N ASP A 431 9.01 -18.42 -0.06
CA ASP A 431 8.20 -19.63 -0.12
C ASP A 431 7.46 -19.67 -1.45
N LEU A 432 7.62 -20.80 -2.14
CA LEU A 432 7.25 -20.96 -3.54
C LEU A 432 6.42 -22.23 -3.69
N ALA A 433 5.15 -22.09 -4.05
CA ALA A 433 4.27 -23.23 -4.26
C ALA A 433 4.35 -23.69 -5.71
N LEU A 434 4.55 -24.98 -5.94
CA LEU A 434 4.53 -25.59 -7.27
C LEU A 434 3.58 -26.80 -7.32
N PRO A 435 3.00 -27.11 -8.50
CA PRO A 435 2.49 -28.45 -8.75
C PRO A 435 3.57 -29.50 -8.42
N TYR A 436 3.16 -30.64 -7.84
CA TYR A 436 4.09 -31.71 -7.48
C TYR A 436 4.87 -32.22 -8.69
N GLU A 437 4.24 -32.22 -9.86
CA GLU A 437 4.77 -32.73 -11.12
C GLU A 437 5.92 -31.87 -11.68
N THR A 438 5.98 -30.58 -11.32
CA THR A 438 6.99 -29.62 -11.79
C THR A 438 7.99 -29.22 -10.71
N ALA A 439 7.81 -29.69 -9.47
CA ALA A 439 8.67 -29.39 -8.33
C ALA A 439 10.13 -29.79 -8.56
N ASP A 440 10.39 -30.95 -9.17
CA ASP A 440 11.76 -31.41 -9.47
C ASP A 440 12.51 -30.46 -10.43
N GLY A 441 11.81 -29.98 -11.47
CA GLY A 441 12.37 -28.99 -12.39
C GLY A 441 12.76 -27.69 -11.68
N PHE A 442 11.94 -27.24 -10.74
CA PHE A 442 12.24 -26.05 -9.94
C PHE A 442 13.42 -26.25 -8.99
N ILE A 443 13.50 -27.39 -8.30
CA ILE A 443 14.61 -27.70 -7.39
C ILE A 443 15.94 -27.78 -8.16
N ASN A 444 15.92 -28.37 -9.35
CA ASN A 444 17.10 -28.39 -10.23
C ASN A 444 17.55 -26.99 -10.64
N TRP A 445 16.59 -26.10 -10.96
CA TRP A 445 16.87 -24.69 -11.25
C TRP A 445 17.46 -23.96 -10.03
N VAL A 446 16.88 -24.11 -8.84
CA VAL A 446 17.41 -23.49 -7.60
C VAL A 446 18.85 -23.93 -7.35
N ASN A 447 19.15 -25.21 -7.53
CA ASN A 447 20.51 -25.71 -7.36
C ASN A 447 21.50 -25.11 -8.38
N GLN A 448 21.10 -24.97 -9.65
CA GLN A 448 21.96 -24.46 -10.72
C GLN A 448 22.17 -22.95 -10.62
N GLU A 449 21.10 -22.20 -10.35
CA GLU A 449 21.10 -20.74 -10.47
C GLU A 449 21.35 -20.02 -9.16
N LEU A 450 20.97 -20.62 -8.03
CA LEU A 450 21.09 -20.01 -6.71
C LEU A 450 22.07 -20.78 -5.80
N GLY A 451 22.21 -22.10 -5.98
CA GLY A 451 23.07 -22.94 -5.13
C GLY A 451 22.64 -22.95 -3.66
N ILE A 452 21.36 -22.65 -3.38
CA ILE A 452 20.83 -22.53 -2.02
C ILE A 452 20.41 -23.90 -1.51
N TRP A 453 20.96 -24.27 -0.35
CA TRP A 453 20.61 -25.45 0.43
C TRP A 453 20.67 -25.13 1.93
N PRO A 454 19.87 -25.81 2.78
CA PRO A 454 18.84 -26.80 2.43
C PRO A 454 17.52 -26.15 1.94
N LEU A 455 16.58 -26.98 1.46
CA LEU A 455 15.24 -26.59 1.01
C LEU A 455 14.15 -27.18 1.92
N TRP A 456 13.11 -26.41 2.21
CA TRP A 456 11.93 -26.89 2.96
C TRP A 456 10.87 -27.40 2.01
N LEU A 457 10.25 -28.53 2.34
CA LEU A 457 9.15 -29.11 1.58
C LEU A 457 7.91 -29.16 2.48
N CYS A 458 6.83 -28.49 2.07
CA CYS A 458 5.60 -28.48 2.86
C CYS A 458 4.36 -28.65 1.95
N PRO A 459 3.51 -29.66 2.19
CA PRO A 459 2.33 -29.89 1.37
C PRO A 459 1.28 -28.80 1.59
N LEU A 460 0.70 -28.30 0.50
CA LEU A 460 -0.38 -27.33 0.51
C LEU A 460 -1.70 -27.99 0.12
N ARG A 461 -2.72 -27.74 0.93
CA ARG A 461 -4.10 -28.18 0.67
C ARG A 461 -4.69 -27.38 -0.49
N LYS A 462 -5.72 -27.98 -1.11
CA LYS A 462 -6.54 -27.31 -2.12
C LYS A 462 -7.19 -26.05 -1.54
N SER A 463 -7.24 -24.98 -2.31
CA SER A 463 -7.90 -23.72 -1.94
C SER A 463 -9.04 -23.42 -2.92
N PRO A 464 -10.14 -22.79 -2.46
CA PRO A 464 -11.14 -22.23 -3.35
C PRO A 464 -10.54 -21.18 -4.29
N LEU A 465 -11.13 -21.05 -5.48
CA LEU A 465 -10.80 -20.04 -6.48
C LEU A 465 -11.96 -19.05 -6.67
N PRO A 466 -11.68 -17.78 -7.00
CA PRO A 466 -10.37 -17.12 -7.04
C PRO A 466 -9.77 -16.87 -5.63
N SER A 467 -8.45 -16.70 -5.56
CA SER A 467 -7.71 -16.58 -4.28
C SER A 467 -6.31 -15.97 -4.46
N PHE A 468 -5.83 -15.26 -3.42
CA PHE A 468 -4.44 -14.82 -3.30
C PHE A 468 -3.50 -15.89 -2.72
N HIS A 469 -4.03 -16.91 -2.04
CA HIS A 469 -3.23 -18.09 -1.70
C HIS A 469 -2.66 -18.74 -2.96
N PRO A 470 -1.46 -19.34 -2.89
CA PRO A 470 -0.91 -20.07 -4.02
C PRO A 470 -1.84 -21.19 -4.46
N VAL A 471 -2.14 -21.19 -5.76
CA VAL A 471 -3.04 -22.12 -6.42
C VAL A 471 -2.48 -22.48 -7.78
N THR A 472 -2.76 -23.70 -8.23
CA THR A 472 -2.51 -24.07 -9.62
C THR A 472 -3.42 -23.25 -10.52
N ARG A 473 -2.91 -22.79 -11.67
CA ARG A 473 -3.78 -22.17 -12.67
C ARG A 473 -4.92 -23.12 -13.02
N PRO A 474 -6.15 -22.63 -13.20
CA PRO A 474 -7.17 -23.40 -13.88
C PRO A 474 -6.58 -23.77 -15.24
N GLN A 475 -6.36 -25.05 -15.51
CA GLN A 475 -6.22 -25.45 -16.90
C GLN A 475 -7.51 -24.97 -17.57
N THR A 476 -7.39 -24.28 -18.70
CA THR A 476 -8.52 -24.17 -19.63
C THR A 476 -8.91 -25.61 -19.95
N THR A 477 -9.89 -26.14 -19.20
CA THR A 477 -10.43 -27.45 -19.52
C THR A 477 -11.08 -27.25 -20.87
N LYS A 478 -10.41 -27.72 -21.93
CA LYS A 478 -11.14 -28.18 -23.11
C LYS A 478 -12.31 -29.00 -22.55
N PRO A 479 -13.55 -28.75 -22.97
CA PRO A 479 -14.67 -29.54 -22.50
C PRO A 479 -14.32 -31.01 -22.70
N LEU A 480 -14.38 -31.81 -21.63
CA LEU A 480 -14.34 -33.25 -21.75
C LEU A 480 -15.60 -33.65 -22.53
N VAL A 481 -15.45 -33.87 -23.84
CA VAL A 481 -16.51 -34.45 -24.66
C VAL A 481 -16.51 -35.95 -24.35
N CYS A 482 -17.34 -36.35 -23.41
CA CYS A 482 -17.72 -37.75 -23.22
C CYS A 482 -19.23 -37.84 -23.45
N GLY A 483 -19.62 -38.19 -24.69
CA GLY A 483 -20.99 -38.56 -25.08
C GLY A 483 -22.09 -37.53 -24.75
N ASP A 484 -22.49 -36.72 -25.73
CA ASP A 484 -23.73 -35.91 -25.85
C ASP A 484 -24.31 -35.20 -24.61
N LYS A 485 -23.56 -35.06 -23.52
CA LYS A 485 -23.91 -34.25 -22.35
C LYS A 485 -22.69 -33.49 -21.89
N VAL A 486 -22.70 -32.18 -22.13
CA VAL A 486 -21.77 -31.23 -21.52
C VAL A 486 -22.10 -31.14 -20.04
N THR A 487 -21.41 -31.89 -19.19
CA THR A 487 -21.43 -31.65 -17.74
C THR A 487 -20.39 -30.60 -17.40
N SER A 488 -20.80 -29.34 -17.24
CA SER A 488 -19.97 -28.26 -16.71
C SER A 488 -19.77 -28.44 -15.19
N GLY A 489 -18.99 -29.44 -14.81
CA GLY A 489 -18.56 -29.67 -13.43
C GLY A 489 -17.19 -29.07 -13.16
N THR A 490 -17.00 -27.76 -13.38
CA THR A 490 -15.77 -27.08 -12.94
C THR A 490 -15.78 -27.02 -11.41
N THR A 491 -14.96 -27.85 -10.77
CA THR A 491 -14.71 -27.71 -9.34
C THR A 491 -13.95 -26.40 -9.10
N ASN A 492 -14.52 -25.45 -8.35
CA ASN A 492 -13.89 -24.16 -7.98
C ASN A 492 -12.72 -24.33 -6.98
N MET A 493 -11.97 -25.42 -7.06
CA MET A 493 -10.90 -25.77 -6.13
C MET A 493 -9.59 -25.99 -6.88
N SER A 494 -8.48 -25.50 -6.33
CA SER A 494 -7.14 -25.77 -6.87
C SER A 494 -6.72 -27.23 -6.68
N ARG A 495 -5.68 -27.66 -7.43
CA ARG A 495 -4.96 -28.90 -7.11
C ARG A 495 -4.06 -28.69 -5.88
N PRO A 496 -3.73 -29.76 -5.12
CA PRO A 496 -2.70 -29.69 -4.09
C PRO A 496 -1.35 -29.28 -4.70
N MET A 497 -0.56 -28.55 -3.94
CA MET A 497 0.74 -28.04 -4.35
C MET A 497 1.80 -28.38 -3.30
N LEU A 498 3.07 -28.30 -3.67
CA LEU A 498 4.19 -28.40 -2.76
C LEU A 498 4.79 -27.01 -2.57
N ASN A 499 4.82 -26.53 -1.33
CA ASN A 499 5.61 -25.36 -0.96
C ASN A 499 7.08 -25.75 -0.86
N ILE A 500 7.94 -24.95 -1.48
CA ILE A 500 9.38 -25.08 -1.44
C ILE A 500 9.95 -23.80 -0.85
N GLY A 501 10.50 -23.90 0.37
CA GLY A 501 11.17 -22.80 1.06
C GLY A 501 12.62 -22.67 0.59
N VAL A 502 12.95 -21.52 -0.01
CA VAL A 502 14.29 -21.18 -0.49
C VAL A 502 14.82 -20.01 0.35
N TRP A 503 15.73 -20.33 1.28
CA TRP A 503 16.25 -19.36 2.24
C TRP A 503 17.78 -19.38 2.29
N GLY A 504 18.41 -18.32 1.76
CA GLY A 504 19.87 -18.23 1.68
C GLY A 504 20.38 -16.93 1.08
N TRP A 505 21.69 -16.83 0.93
CA TRP A 505 22.34 -15.69 0.28
C TRP A 505 21.99 -15.63 -1.21
N GLY A 506 21.57 -14.46 -1.67
CA GLY A 506 21.54 -14.13 -3.08
C GLY A 506 22.82 -13.43 -3.54
N PRO A 507 22.85 -12.95 -4.79
CA PRO A 507 23.92 -12.08 -5.27
C PRO A 507 24.11 -10.85 -4.37
N ARG A 508 25.36 -10.43 -4.18
CA ARG A 508 25.69 -9.21 -3.42
C ARG A 508 25.41 -7.94 -4.20
N ASP A 509 25.61 -8.00 -5.50
CA ASP A 509 25.28 -6.91 -6.41
C ASP A 509 23.76 -6.77 -6.50
N PHE A 510 23.27 -5.55 -6.30
CA PHE A 510 21.84 -5.28 -6.18
C PHE A 510 21.11 -5.58 -7.50
N GLU A 511 21.65 -5.14 -8.64
CA GLU A 511 21.05 -5.39 -9.95
C GLU A 511 21.02 -6.90 -10.27
N ALA A 512 22.11 -7.61 -9.99
CA ALA A 512 22.15 -9.07 -10.13
C ALA A 512 21.14 -9.76 -9.19
N PHE A 513 20.95 -9.23 -7.98
CA PHE A 513 19.95 -9.74 -7.03
C PHE A 513 18.53 -9.55 -7.56
N ILE A 514 18.18 -8.35 -8.05
CA ILE A 514 16.88 -8.08 -8.70
C ILE A 514 16.68 -9.01 -9.90
N ALA A 515 17.68 -9.11 -10.78
CA ALA A 515 17.63 -9.96 -11.97
C ALA A 515 17.39 -11.44 -11.62
N LYS A 516 18.07 -11.97 -10.59
CA LYS A 516 17.87 -13.35 -10.13
C LYS A 516 16.49 -13.57 -9.51
N ASN A 517 15.95 -12.60 -8.77
CA ASN A 517 14.59 -12.71 -8.23
C ASN A 517 13.54 -12.66 -9.35
N ARG A 518 13.71 -11.80 -10.36
CA ARG A 518 12.84 -11.79 -11.56
C ARG A 518 12.94 -13.11 -12.33
N GLN A 519 14.15 -13.67 -12.47
CA GLN A 519 14.35 -14.98 -13.09
C GLN A 519 13.62 -16.08 -12.31
N LEU A 520 13.75 -16.11 -10.97
CA LEU A 520 13.04 -17.02 -10.08
C LEU A 520 11.53 -16.95 -10.30
N GLU A 521 10.98 -15.74 -10.29
CA GLU A 521 9.56 -15.48 -10.49
C GLU A 521 9.07 -15.92 -11.88
N SER A 522 9.88 -15.74 -12.93
CA SER A 522 9.56 -16.22 -14.28
C SER A 522 9.61 -17.74 -14.40
N THR A 523 10.61 -18.39 -13.80
CA THR A 523 10.73 -19.86 -13.76
C THR A 523 9.56 -20.47 -13.00
N LEU A 524 9.22 -19.89 -11.84
CA LEU A 524 8.08 -20.34 -11.03
C LEU A 524 6.78 -20.31 -11.83
N LYS A 525 6.53 -19.19 -12.52
CA LYS A 525 5.36 -19.00 -13.40
C LYS A 525 5.34 -20.04 -14.53
N ALA A 526 6.47 -20.27 -15.20
CA ALA A 526 6.58 -21.24 -16.29
C ALA A 526 6.29 -22.68 -15.83
N LEU A 527 6.64 -23.01 -14.59
CA LEU A 527 6.38 -24.32 -13.96
C LEU A 527 4.98 -24.41 -13.33
N GLY A 528 4.11 -23.42 -13.55
CA GLY A 528 2.75 -23.40 -13.02
C GLY A 528 2.65 -23.14 -11.53
N GLY A 529 3.74 -22.64 -10.92
CA GLY A 529 3.81 -22.28 -9.51
C GLY A 529 3.33 -20.86 -9.22
N ARG A 530 3.22 -20.56 -7.92
CA ARG A 530 2.88 -19.24 -7.39
C ARG A 530 3.64 -18.98 -6.09
N LYS A 531 3.93 -17.71 -5.86
CA LYS A 531 4.67 -17.24 -4.68
C LYS A 531 3.73 -16.93 -3.52
N TRP A 532 4.24 -17.05 -2.29
CA TRP A 532 3.57 -16.49 -1.12
C TRP A 532 3.80 -14.99 -1.00
N LEU A 533 2.71 -14.23 -0.96
CA LEU A 533 2.70 -12.76 -0.95
C LEU A 533 3.16 -12.11 0.37
N TYR A 534 3.70 -12.85 1.33
CA TYR A 534 4.41 -12.25 2.48
C TYR A 534 5.83 -11.80 2.10
N SER A 535 6.38 -12.35 1.02
CA SER A 535 7.74 -12.06 0.54
C SER A 535 7.72 -10.96 -0.53
N HIS A 536 8.82 -10.22 -0.61
CA HIS A 536 9.04 -9.17 -1.62
C HIS A 536 8.75 -9.66 -3.03
N THR A 537 7.99 -8.89 -3.80
CA THR A 537 7.58 -9.23 -5.17
C THR A 537 8.29 -8.34 -6.19
N TYR A 538 8.87 -8.95 -7.23
CA TYR A 538 9.64 -8.26 -8.27
C TYR A 538 8.93 -8.21 -9.64
N TYR A 539 7.69 -8.70 -9.71
CA TYR A 539 6.79 -8.53 -10.84
C TYR A 539 6.53 -7.04 -11.12
N THR A 540 6.42 -6.67 -12.39
CA THR A 540 5.71 -5.43 -12.76
C THR A 540 4.24 -5.54 -12.37
N GLU A 541 3.52 -4.43 -12.32
CA GLU A 541 2.10 -4.44 -11.98
C GLU A 541 1.30 -5.31 -12.96
N GLU A 542 1.62 -5.23 -14.26
CA GLU A 542 1.01 -6.03 -15.31
C GLU A 542 1.32 -7.53 -15.14
N GLU A 543 2.58 -7.87 -14.85
CA GLU A 543 3.01 -9.24 -14.59
C GLU A 543 2.28 -9.83 -13.38
N PHE A 544 2.08 -9.03 -12.33
CA PHE A 544 1.37 -9.42 -11.12
C PHE A 544 -0.11 -9.70 -11.41
N TRP A 545 -0.82 -8.75 -12.02
CA TRP A 545 -2.25 -8.92 -12.33
C TRP A 545 -2.52 -9.92 -13.47
N ALA A 546 -1.50 -10.35 -14.20
CA ALA A 546 -1.62 -11.51 -15.09
C ALA A 546 -1.71 -12.85 -14.31
N GLU A 547 -1.21 -12.90 -13.07
CA GLU A 547 -1.30 -14.09 -12.22
C GLU A 547 -2.52 -14.07 -11.28
N TYR A 548 -2.94 -12.89 -10.83
CA TYR A 548 -4.03 -12.72 -9.87
C TYR A 548 -5.27 -12.09 -10.50
N ASP A 549 -6.45 -12.52 -10.08
CA ASP A 549 -7.73 -12.04 -10.62
C ASP A 549 -8.03 -10.60 -10.15
N ARG A 550 -7.58 -9.62 -10.94
CA ARG A 550 -7.77 -8.18 -10.65
C ARG A 550 -9.25 -7.79 -10.61
N PRO A 551 -10.12 -8.16 -11.57
CA PRO A 551 -11.54 -7.81 -11.52
C PRO A 551 -12.24 -8.34 -10.27
N TRP A 552 -12.01 -9.60 -9.89
CA TRP A 552 -12.57 -10.16 -8.65
C TRP A 552 -12.14 -9.38 -7.42
N TYR A 553 -10.84 -9.05 -7.33
CA TYR A 553 -10.31 -8.29 -6.21
C TYR A 553 -10.85 -6.86 -6.14
N GLN A 554 -10.97 -6.17 -7.28
CA GLN A 554 -11.57 -4.83 -7.35
C GLN A 554 -13.03 -4.85 -6.91
N ALA A 555 -13.81 -5.82 -7.37
CA ALA A 555 -15.20 -5.99 -6.95
C ALA A 555 -15.34 -6.19 -5.43
N LEU A 556 -14.43 -6.95 -4.80
CA LEU A 556 -14.39 -7.08 -3.34
C LEU A 556 -14.07 -5.75 -2.66
N ARG A 557 -13.08 -5.01 -3.18
CA ARG A 557 -12.69 -3.72 -2.60
C ARG A 557 -13.81 -2.70 -2.67
N GLU A 558 -14.53 -2.63 -3.78
CA GLU A 558 -15.68 -1.75 -3.94
C GLU A 558 -16.81 -2.15 -3.00
N LYS A 559 -17.17 -3.44 -2.98
CA LYS A 559 -18.25 -3.98 -2.14
C LYS A 559 -18.02 -3.76 -0.65
N TYR A 560 -16.77 -3.82 -0.20
CA TYR A 560 -16.37 -3.65 1.20
C TYR A 560 -15.67 -2.32 1.47
N PHE A 561 -15.84 -1.34 0.57
CA PHE A 561 -15.32 0.04 0.72
C PHE A 561 -13.83 0.13 1.07
N ALA A 562 -13.05 -0.83 0.61
CA ALA A 562 -11.62 -0.92 0.84
C ALA A 562 -10.80 -0.25 -0.28
N THR A 563 -11.44 0.55 -1.14
CA THR A 563 -10.78 1.21 -2.29
C THR A 563 -9.74 2.25 -1.86
N THR A 564 -9.88 2.83 -0.66
CA THR A 564 -8.95 3.78 -0.05
C THR A 564 -7.70 3.12 0.58
N LEU A 565 -7.75 1.81 0.87
CA LEU A 565 -6.60 1.07 1.38
C LEU A 565 -5.58 0.82 0.26
N PRO A 566 -4.28 0.63 0.54
CA PRO A 566 -3.34 0.18 -0.50
C PRO A 566 -3.82 -1.12 -1.16
N THR A 567 -3.53 -1.31 -2.44
CA THR A 567 -3.79 -2.60 -3.10
C THR A 567 -2.84 -3.67 -2.56
N ILE A 568 -3.13 -4.95 -2.83
CA ILE A 568 -2.20 -6.02 -2.50
C ILE A 568 -0.87 -5.85 -3.22
N TYR A 569 -0.88 -5.38 -4.48
CA TYR A 569 0.34 -5.09 -5.22
C TYR A 569 1.16 -3.99 -4.52
N ASP A 570 0.52 -2.92 -4.07
CA ASP A 570 1.18 -1.84 -3.33
C ASP A 570 1.86 -2.31 -2.05
N LYS A 571 1.30 -3.34 -1.38
CA LYS A 571 1.88 -3.89 -0.15
C LYS A 571 3.05 -4.83 -0.37
N VAL A 572 3.14 -5.47 -1.54
CA VAL A 572 4.10 -6.57 -1.78
C VAL A 572 5.18 -6.21 -2.78
N LYS A 573 4.97 -5.18 -3.61
CA LYS A 573 5.96 -4.70 -4.57
C LYS A 573 7.20 -4.21 -3.83
N VAL A 574 8.36 -4.50 -4.39
CA VAL A 574 9.59 -3.83 -3.98
C VAL A 574 9.60 -2.46 -4.65
N GLU A 575 9.64 -1.39 -3.86
CA GLU A 575 9.89 -0.06 -4.41
C GLU A 575 11.29 -0.06 -5.06
N PRO A 576 11.40 0.28 -6.36
CA PRO A 576 12.70 0.63 -6.91
C PRO A 576 13.27 1.72 -6.02
N LEU A 577 14.52 1.56 -5.57
CA LEU A 577 15.22 2.66 -4.90
C LEU A 577 15.14 3.86 -5.84
N ALA A 578 14.33 4.85 -5.48
CA ALA A 578 14.15 6.03 -6.30
C ALA A 578 15.52 6.55 -6.75
N GLU A 579 15.71 6.64 -8.06
CA GLU A 579 16.90 7.23 -8.65
C GLU A 579 17.08 8.65 -8.09
N GLY A 580 18.11 8.85 -7.27
CA GLY A 580 18.61 10.16 -6.86
C GLY A 580 17.91 10.80 -5.66
N ASN A 581 18.72 11.24 -4.70
CA ASN A 581 18.41 12.25 -3.68
C ASN A 581 17.55 11.84 -2.47
N SER A 582 18.06 10.88 -1.69
CA SER A 582 17.84 10.89 -0.23
C SER A 582 19.10 11.44 0.47
N PRO A 583 19.02 12.56 1.23
CA PRO A 583 20.16 13.15 1.94
C PRO A 583 20.72 12.24 3.06
N ASN A 584 20.06 11.11 3.36
CA ASN A 584 20.48 10.13 4.37
C ASN A 584 21.28 8.93 3.81
N ARG A 585 21.65 8.94 2.52
CA ARG A 585 22.42 7.83 1.92
C ARG A 585 23.77 7.62 2.60
N TRP A 586 24.46 8.70 2.99
CA TRP A 586 25.79 8.61 3.58
C TRP A 586 25.77 7.99 4.99
N THR A 587 24.79 8.34 5.82
CA THR A 587 24.65 7.82 7.19
C THR A 587 24.11 6.39 7.22
N LYS A 588 23.17 6.02 6.34
CA LYS A 588 22.69 4.63 6.23
C LYS A 588 23.68 3.68 5.53
N SER A 589 24.51 4.19 4.61
CA SER A 589 25.44 3.33 3.86
C SER A 589 26.50 2.70 4.76
N TRP A 590 27.18 3.44 5.64
CA TRP A 590 28.22 2.87 6.50
C TRP A 590 27.64 1.94 7.59
N LEU A 591 26.45 2.27 8.11
CA LEU A 591 25.69 1.44 9.05
C LEU A 591 25.16 0.14 8.42
N SER A 592 25.25 -0.04 7.11
CA SER A 592 24.88 -1.29 6.43
C SER A 592 26.10 -2.10 5.97
N THR A 593 27.31 -1.56 6.13
CA THR A 593 28.55 -2.21 5.70
C THR A 593 28.98 -3.29 6.68
N TRP A 594 29.50 -4.40 6.18
CA TRP A 594 30.11 -5.43 7.02
C TRP A 594 31.37 -4.90 7.75
N PRO A 595 31.58 -5.22 9.05
CA PRO A 595 30.71 -5.94 9.99
C PRO A 595 29.76 -5.02 10.77
N ILE A 596 29.85 -3.70 10.57
CA ILE A 596 29.14 -2.65 11.32
C ILE A 596 27.63 -2.86 11.27
N GLY A 597 27.07 -3.16 10.10
CA GLY A 597 25.61 -3.28 9.96
C GLY A 597 25.01 -4.46 10.70
N GLY A 598 25.70 -5.59 10.74
CA GLY A 598 25.28 -6.70 11.59
C GLY A 598 25.31 -6.32 13.08
N LEU A 599 26.39 -5.66 13.54
CA LEU A 599 26.48 -5.22 14.94
C LEU A 599 25.41 -4.20 15.29
N TYR A 600 25.15 -3.25 14.40
CA TYR A 600 24.09 -2.26 14.53
C TYR A 600 22.71 -2.94 14.61
N GLY A 601 22.44 -3.91 13.73
CA GLY A 601 21.22 -4.71 13.77
C GLY A 601 21.05 -5.48 15.08
N MET A 602 22.12 -6.07 15.62
CA MET A 602 22.09 -6.75 16.93
C MET A 602 21.82 -5.78 18.08
N ILE A 603 22.42 -4.58 18.06
CA ILE A 603 22.16 -3.53 19.07
C ILE A 603 20.69 -3.11 19.01
N LEU A 604 20.14 -2.85 17.82
CA LEU A 604 18.73 -2.47 17.69
C LEU A 604 17.77 -3.58 18.14
N ALA A 605 18.06 -4.84 17.81
CA ALA A 605 17.29 -5.98 18.31
C ALA A 605 17.39 -6.15 19.84
N THR A 606 18.49 -5.70 20.46
CA THR A 606 18.62 -5.63 21.92
C THR A 606 17.74 -4.52 22.50
N LEU A 607 17.81 -3.32 21.91
CA LEU A 607 17.09 -2.14 22.36
C LEU A 607 15.57 -2.26 22.15
N SER A 608 15.11 -3.09 21.21
CA SER A 608 13.68 -3.33 21.01
C SER A 608 13.01 -4.09 22.16
N GLY A 609 13.80 -4.69 23.06
CA GLY A 609 13.31 -5.57 24.11
C GLY A 609 12.88 -6.94 23.60
N ASP A 610 13.19 -7.27 22.33
CA ASP A 610 12.83 -8.56 21.74
C ASP A 610 13.66 -9.72 22.35
N ILE A 611 14.89 -9.39 22.77
CA ILE A 611 15.79 -10.32 23.44
C ILE A 611 15.13 -10.91 24.69
N GLY A 612 15.15 -12.25 24.78
CA GLY A 612 14.61 -12.99 25.91
C GLY A 612 13.10 -13.27 25.86
N PHE A 613 12.32 -12.81 24.87
CA PHE A 613 10.90 -13.21 24.77
C PHE A 613 10.71 -14.73 24.70
N HIS A 614 11.57 -15.44 23.98
CA HIS A 614 11.53 -16.91 23.89
C HIS A 614 11.72 -17.60 25.27
N ARG A 615 12.39 -16.94 26.23
CA ARG A 615 12.54 -17.44 27.61
C ARG A 615 11.23 -17.33 28.40
N ARG A 616 10.41 -16.34 28.07
CA ARG A 616 9.08 -16.09 28.66
C ARG A 616 7.95 -16.89 28.02
N ALA A 617 8.24 -17.70 27.00
CA ALA A 617 7.23 -18.47 26.29
C ALA A 617 6.53 -19.45 27.26
N THR A 618 5.24 -19.24 27.50
CA THR A 618 4.49 -19.96 28.55
C THR A 618 4.36 -21.44 28.28
N TRP A 619 4.38 -21.87 27.00
CA TRP A 619 4.31 -23.29 26.65
C TRP A 619 5.52 -24.10 27.15
N ARG A 620 6.65 -23.43 27.46
CA ARG A 620 7.83 -24.07 28.05
C ARG A 620 7.64 -24.43 29.53
N HIS A 621 6.74 -23.71 30.21
CA HIS A 621 6.57 -23.76 31.67
C HIS A 621 5.18 -24.21 32.12
N LYS A 622 4.17 -24.07 31.25
CA LYS A 622 2.78 -24.50 31.51
C LYS A 622 2.51 -25.78 30.72
N GLY A 623 2.33 -26.90 31.44
CA GLY A 623 2.04 -28.21 30.85
C GLY A 623 3.14 -29.27 31.02
N GLN A 624 4.14 -29.02 31.87
CA GLN A 624 4.90 -30.10 32.50
C GLN A 624 4.04 -30.85 33.52
#